data_AF-A0A0R2Q3P5-F1
#
_entry.id   AF-A0A0R2Q3P5-F1
#
_cell.length_a   1.000
_cell.length_b   1.000
_cell.length_c   1.000
_cell.angle_alpha   90.00
_cell.angle_beta   90.00
_cell.angle_gamma   90.00
#
_symmetry.space_group_name_H-M   'P 1'
#
loop_
_entity.id
_entity.type
_entity.pdbx_description
1 polymer ?
#
loop_
_entity_poly.entity_id
_entity_poly.type
_entity_poly.pdbx_seq_one_letter_code
_entity_poly.pdbx_strand_id
1 'polypeptide(L)'
;MGGVTLAYLERLGETIAPWNLQVPGVSSISVDLHKFGYTSKGASVIMYASKHLRSYQGFVTADWLGGMYGSSGVLGTKSGGSMASAWAVMHFLGDDGYLRLTRQAREATLQLASIIRNSPDLVLRAEPESTLLCFGAQDPTALNVFAVADELSKCGWYVDRQTPPDSLHCTVNAIHHDKIDWFAKDLRNSVEKVLSQRSTGNVGAYGTVE
;
A
#
# COMPACT_ATOMS: atom_id res chain seq x y z
N MET A 1 -5.09 -1.95 1.25
CA MET A 1 -4.53 -1.24 0.08
C MET A 1 -5.16 -1.87 -1.14
N GLY A 2 -6.01 -1.17 -1.89
CA GLY A 2 -6.65 -1.77 -3.06
C GLY A 2 -7.99 -1.16 -3.46
N GLY A 3 -8.80 -0.63 -2.54
CA GLY A 3 -10.16 -0.18 -2.87
C GLY A 3 -10.26 0.83 -4.03
N VAL A 4 -9.34 1.80 -4.11
CA VAL A 4 -9.23 2.68 -5.28
C VAL A 4 -8.49 1.98 -6.42
N THR A 5 -7.28 1.49 -6.15
CA THR A 5 -6.38 0.90 -7.16
C THR A 5 -7.03 -0.24 -7.97
N LEU A 6 -7.65 -1.22 -7.32
CA LEU A 6 -8.25 -2.39 -7.97
C LEU A 6 -9.41 -1.99 -8.88
N ALA A 7 -10.22 -1.01 -8.48
CA ALA A 7 -11.31 -0.49 -9.31
C ALA A 7 -10.79 0.13 -10.63
N TYR A 8 -9.63 0.79 -10.59
CA TYR A 8 -9.03 1.39 -11.79
C TYR A 8 -8.14 0.41 -12.58
N LEU A 9 -7.54 -0.59 -11.94
CA LEU A 9 -6.84 -1.67 -12.65
C LEU A 9 -7.80 -2.47 -13.55
N GLU A 10 -8.98 -2.80 -13.03
CA GLU A 10 -10.04 -3.47 -13.83
C GLU A 10 -10.43 -2.62 -15.05
N ARG A 11 -10.61 -1.30 -14.88
CA ARG A 11 -10.89 -0.36 -15.98
C ARG A 11 -9.73 -0.20 -16.97
N LEU A 12 -8.50 -0.49 -16.56
CA LEU A 12 -7.32 -0.53 -17.43
C LEU A 12 -7.18 -1.87 -18.17
N GLY A 13 -8.07 -2.83 -17.93
CA GLY A 13 -8.09 -4.13 -18.60
C GLY A 13 -7.30 -5.22 -17.87
N GLU A 14 -6.83 -4.97 -16.65
CA GLU A 14 -6.19 -6.00 -15.82
C GLU A 14 -7.25 -7.02 -15.37
N THR A 15 -6.86 -8.30 -15.30
CA THR A 15 -7.74 -9.35 -14.78
C THR A 15 -7.73 -9.29 -13.26
N ILE A 16 -8.77 -8.70 -12.67
CA ILE A 16 -8.94 -8.58 -11.22
C ILE A 16 -10.03 -9.55 -10.77
N ALA A 17 -9.71 -10.42 -9.80
CA ALA A 17 -10.71 -11.28 -9.19
C ALA A 17 -11.84 -10.44 -8.53
N PRO A 18 -13.12 -10.84 -8.62
CA PRO A 18 -14.21 -10.13 -7.98
C PRO A 18 -13.94 -9.93 -6.48
N TRP A 19 -14.00 -8.69 -6.01
CA TRP A 19 -13.57 -8.32 -4.66
C TRP A 19 -14.53 -7.39 -3.91
N ASN A 20 -15.49 -6.76 -4.62
CA ASN A 20 -16.32 -5.69 -4.08
C ASN A 20 -17.74 -6.16 -3.67
N LEU A 21 -18.67 -5.24 -3.38
CA LEU A 21 -20.03 -5.54 -2.90
C LEU A 21 -20.90 -6.29 -3.94
N GLN A 22 -20.44 -6.44 -5.18
CA GLN A 22 -21.08 -7.27 -6.19
C GLN A 22 -20.88 -8.78 -5.91
N VAL A 23 -19.88 -9.15 -5.10
CA VAL A 23 -19.64 -10.54 -4.73
C VAL A 23 -20.63 -10.98 -3.63
N PRO A 24 -21.45 -12.00 -3.87
CA PRO A 24 -22.35 -12.53 -2.85
C PRO A 24 -21.60 -12.94 -1.58
N GLY A 25 -22.06 -12.46 -0.43
CA GLY A 25 -21.43 -12.72 0.87
C GLY A 25 -20.52 -11.60 1.38
N VAL A 26 -20.08 -10.66 0.53
CA VAL A 26 -19.36 -9.47 1.00
C VAL A 26 -20.36 -8.52 1.67
N SER A 27 -20.16 -8.29 2.97
CA SER A 27 -21.08 -7.50 3.81
C SER A 27 -20.61 -6.06 4.04
N SER A 28 -19.30 -5.80 3.90
CA SER A 28 -18.71 -4.46 4.01
C SER A 28 -17.37 -4.37 3.29
N ILE A 29 -16.93 -3.14 3.00
CA ILE A 29 -15.64 -2.80 2.40
C ILE A 29 -15.08 -1.56 3.08
N SER A 30 -13.78 -1.56 3.39
CA SER A 30 -13.04 -0.36 3.78
C SER A 30 -12.14 0.14 2.64
N VAL A 31 -12.07 1.46 2.48
CA VAL A 31 -11.27 2.12 1.44
C VAL A 31 -10.53 3.31 2.03
N ASP A 32 -9.21 3.20 2.15
CA ASP A 32 -8.36 4.27 2.64
C ASP A 32 -8.07 5.30 1.54
N LEU A 33 -8.76 6.43 1.60
CA LEU A 33 -8.57 7.54 0.67
C LEU A 33 -7.19 8.19 0.84
N HIS A 34 -6.65 8.23 2.05
CA HIS A 34 -5.33 8.79 2.33
C HIS A 34 -4.14 7.93 1.87
N LYS A 35 -4.43 6.83 1.16
CA LYS A 35 -3.45 5.96 0.49
C LYS A 35 -3.50 6.24 -1.01
N PHE A 36 -4.08 5.33 -1.80
CA PHE A 36 -4.22 5.47 -3.26
C PHE A 36 -5.40 6.36 -3.69
N GLY A 37 -6.15 6.92 -2.75
CA GLY A 37 -7.03 8.06 -3.06
C GLY A 37 -6.26 9.39 -3.18
N TYR A 38 -4.96 9.42 -2.82
CA TYR A 38 -4.07 10.58 -2.87
C TYR A 38 -4.49 11.76 -1.98
N THR A 39 -5.34 11.50 -0.98
CA THR A 39 -5.86 12.52 -0.07
C THR A 39 -4.91 12.75 1.11
N SER A 40 -5.11 13.86 1.83
CA SER A 40 -4.42 14.08 3.11
C SER A 40 -4.70 12.94 4.10
N LYS A 41 -3.75 12.69 5.02
CA LYS A 41 -3.90 11.69 6.10
C LYS A 41 -5.16 11.96 6.94
N GLY A 42 -5.75 10.88 7.45
CA GLY A 42 -6.94 10.94 8.30
C GLY A 42 -8.28 10.74 7.59
N ALA A 43 -8.29 10.36 6.31
CA ALA A 43 -9.52 10.04 5.56
C ALA A 43 -9.57 8.57 5.11
N SER A 44 -10.66 7.87 5.43
CA SER A 44 -11.00 6.52 4.98
C SER A 44 -12.54 6.40 4.93
N VAL A 45 -13.05 5.40 4.22
CA VAL A 45 -14.47 5.14 4.07
C VAL A 45 -14.74 3.69 4.41
N ILE A 46 -15.83 3.44 5.16
CA ILE A 46 -16.43 2.12 5.29
C ILE A 46 -17.79 2.10 4.60
N MET A 47 -18.02 1.10 3.77
CA MET A 47 -19.28 0.84 3.06
C MET A 47 -19.85 -0.48 3.52
N TYR A 48 -21.18 -0.57 3.60
CA TYR A 48 -21.89 -1.79 3.98
C TYR A 48 -22.84 -2.19 2.87
N ALA A 49 -23.03 -3.50 2.69
CA ALA A 49 -23.94 -4.07 1.71
C ALA A 49 -25.41 -3.67 1.95
N SER A 50 -25.78 -3.33 3.20
CA SER A 50 -27.13 -2.89 3.53
C SER A 50 -27.18 -1.83 4.62
N LYS A 51 -28.27 -1.06 4.62
CA LYS A 51 -28.59 -0.10 5.70
C LYS A 51 -28.75 -0.78 7.06
N HIS A 52 -29.25 -2.02 7.07
CA HIS A 52 -29.40 -2.82 8.28
C HIS A 52 -28.03 -3.13 8.91
N LEU A 53 -27.03 -3.52 8.11
CA LEU A 53 -25.68 -3.71 8.65
C LEU A 53 -25.09 -2.40 9.18
N ARG A 54 -25.26 -1.31 8.43
CA ARG A 54 -24.78 0.02 8.84
C ARG A 54 -25.43 0.51 10.15
N SER A 55 -26.66 0.11 10.47
CA SER A 55 -27.34 0.60 11.68
C SER A 55 -26.67 0.17 12.99
N TYR A 56 -25.85 -0.88 12.96
CA TYR A 56 -25.09 -1.35 14.12
C TYR A 56 -23.77 -0.57 14.37
N GLN A 57 -23.34 0.29 13.44
CA GLN A 57 -22.10 1.07 13.59
C GLN A 57 -22.28 2.29 14.49
N GLY A 58 -23.45 2.93 14.42
CA GLY A 58 -23.71 4.17 15.13
C GLY A 58 -23.83 3.94 16.64
N PHE A 59 -23.36 4.91 17.41
CA PHE A 59 -23.63 5.00 18.84
C PHE A 59 -24.71 6.04 19.07
N VAL A 60 -25.73 5.72 19.86
CA VAL A 60 -26.79 6.65 20.30
C VAL A 60 -27.09 6.39 21.76
N THR A 61 -27.20 7.45 22.57
CA THR A 61 -27.65 7.38 23.96
C THR A 61 -28.55 8.56 24.30
N ALA A 62 -29.58 8.32 25.10
CA ALA A 62 -30.39 9.36 25.73
C ALA A 62 -30.08 9.50 27.23
N ASP A 63 -29.25 8.61 27.79
CA ASP A 63 -28.93 8.52 29.21
C ASP A 63 -27.72 9.39 29.56
N TRP A 64 -27.72 10.62 29.06
CA TRP A 64 -26.68 11.61 29.34
C TRP A 64 -27.32 12.92 29.76
N LEU A 65 -26.79 13.53 30.83
CA LEU A 65 -27.30 14.80 31.36
C LEU A 65 -27.22 15.95 30.34
N GLY A 66 -26.35 15.83 29.32
CA GLY A 66 -26.26 16.77 28.20
C GLY A 66 -27.34 16.60 27.12
N GLY A 67 -28.25 15.64 27.30
CA GLY A 67 -29.31 15.32 26.35
C GLY A 67 -28.97 14.15 25.43
N MET A 68 -29.79 13.95 24.40
CA MET A 68 -29.56 12.90 23.40
C MET A 68 -28.23 13.13 22.67
N TYR A 69 -27.39 12.10 22.62
CA TYR A 69 -26.12 12.11 21.90
C TYR A 69 -26.07 10.98 20.88
N GLY A 70 -25.49 11.27 19.72
CA GLY A 70 -25.25 10.26 18.69
C GLY A 70 -23.97 10.51 17.90
N SER A 71 -23.28 9.44 17.51
CA SER A 71 -22.13 9.49 16.62
C SER A 71 -22.20 8.38 15.57
N SER A 72 -21.84 8.73 14.34
CA SER A 72 -21.75 7.79 13.21
C SER A 72 -20.50 6.91 13.22
N GLY A 73 -19.58 7.13 14.15
CA GLY A 73 -18.36 6.34 14.32
C GLY A 73 -17.72 6.59 15.68
N VAL A 74 -16.48 6.14 15.87
CA VAL A 74 -15.80 6.18 17.17
C VAL A 74 -15.60 7.62 17.67
N LEU A 75 -15.27 8.56 16.79
CA LEU A 75 -14.98 9.94 17.16
C LEU A 75 -16.27 10.77 17.30
N GLY A 76 -16.36 11.54 18.39
CA GLY A 76 -17.32 12.65 18.50
C GLY A 76 -16.94 13.78 17.55
N THR A 77 -16.00 14.63 17.96
CA THR A 77 -15.38 15.66 17.12
C THR A 77 -14.52 15.02 16.03
N LYS A 78 -14.70 15.47 14.78
CA LYS A 78 -14.01 14.94 13.60
C LYS A 78 -13.22 16.05 12.91
N SER A 79 -12.07 15.70 12.31
CA SER A 79 -11.29 16.66 11.52
C SER A 79 -11.97 16.94 10.18
N GLY A 80 -12.51 18.15 10.02
CA GLY A 80 -13.10 18.59 8.75
C GLY A 80 -12.08 18.71 7.62
N GLY A 81 -10.80 18.98 7.94
CA GLY A 81 -9.74 19.18 6.95
C GLY A 81 -9.45 17.93 6.10
N SER A 82 -9.32 16.77 6.74
CA SER A 82 -9.09 15.50 6.02
C SER A 82 -10.30 15.12 5.15
N MET A 83 -11.52 15.42 5.61
CA MET A 83 -12.75 15.19 4.84
C MET A 83 -12.84 16.13 3.62
N ALA A 84 -12.52 17.41 3.81
CA ALA A 84 -12.51 18.40 2.73
C ALA A 84 -11.42 18.09 1.68
N SER A 85 -10.22 17.68 2.13
CA SER A 85 -9.14 17.21 1.25
C SER A 85 -9.58 16.01 0.42
N ALA A 86 -10.23 15.02 1.06
CA ALA A 86 -10.71 13.85 0.35
C ALA A 86 -11.73 14.22 -0.75
N TRP A 87 -12.69 15.08 -0.43
CA TRP A 87 -13.64 15.58 -1.41
C TRP A 87 -12.93 16.31 -2.57
N ALA A 88 -12.08 17.28 -2.25
CA ALA A 88 -11.39 18.09 -3.25
C ALA A 88 -10.50 17.26 -4.19
N VAL A 89 -9.69 16.34 -3.65
CA VAL A 89 -8.79 15.49 -4.44
C VAL A 89 -9.57 14.52 -5.32
N MET A 90 -10.62 13.88 -4.80
CA MET A 90 -11.43 12.96 -5.60
C MET A 90 -12.09 13.67 -6.78
N HIS A 91 -12.61 14.89 -6.57
CA HIS A 91 -13.19 15.71 -7.62
C HIS A 91 -12.15 16.23 -8.62
N PHE A 92 -10.98 16.64 -8.13
CA PHE A 92 -9.91 17.15 -8.98
C PHE A 92 -9.31 16.07 -9.88
N LEU A 93 -9.04 14.88 -9.32
CA LEU A 93 -8.49 13.77 -10.08
C LEU A 93 -9.52 13.22 -11.06
N GLY A 94 -10.74 12.97 -10.57
CA GLY A 94 -11.77 12.27 -11.33
C GLY A 94 -11.27 10.94 -11.89
N ASP A 95 -12.05 10.37 -12.81
CA ASP A 95 -11.73 9.09 -13.41
C ASP A 95 -10.39 9.13 -14.18
N ASP A 96 -10.16 10.17 -14.99
CA ASP A 96 -8.97 10.28 -15.84
C ASP A 96 -7.68 10.40 -15.01
N GLY A 97 -7.74 11.14 -13.90
CA GLY A 97 -6.63 11.28 -12.97
C GLY A 97 -6.29 9.95 -12.30
N TYR A 98 -7.30 9.25 -11.79
CA TYR A 98 -7.07 7.95 -11.17
C TYR A 98 -6.62 6.88 -12.18
N LEU A 99 -7.18 6.82 -13.39
CA LEU A 99 -6.69 5.94 -14.46
C LEU A 99 -5.21 6.20 -14.77
N ARG A 100 -4.81 7.48 -14.89
CA ARG A 100 -3.42 7.87 -15.14
C ARG A 100 -2.50 7.42 -13.99
N LEU A 101 -2.85 7.74 -12.75
CA LEU A 101 -2.02 7.43 -11.58
C LEU A 101 -1.92 5.91 -11.34
N THR A 102 -3.02 5.18 -11.49
CA THR A 102 -3.02 3.71 -11.37
C THR A 102 -2.18 3.07 -12.46
N ARG A 103 -2.26 3.54 -13.71
CA ARG A 103 -1.40 3.06 -14.81
C ARG A 103 0.08 3.25 -14.48
N GLN A 104 0.46 4.47 -14.08
CA GLN A 104 1.85 4.78 -13.71
C GLN A 104 2.36 3.89 -12.58
N ALA A 105 1.55 3.70 -11.53
CA ALA A 105 1.92 2.80 -10.43
C ALA A 105 2.06 1.35 -10.89
N ARG A 106 1.16 0.87 -11.76
CA ARG A 106 1.16 -0.50 -12.28
C ARG A 106 2.37 -0.78 -13.17
N GLU A 107 2.65 0.10 -14.12
CA GLU A 107 3.82 0.01 -15.01
C GLU A 107 5.12 -0.02 -14.19
N ALA A 108 5.26 0.89 -13.22
CA ALA A 108 6.40 0.93 -12.31
C ALA A 108 6.55 -0.38 -11.50
N THR A 109 5.42 -0.95 -11.06
CA THR A 109 5.41 -2.22 -10.33
C THR A 109 5.91 -3.37 -11.21
N LEU A 110 5.42 -3.46 -12.45
CA LEU A 110 5.80 -4.50 -13.39
C LEU A 110 7.27 -4.37 -13.84
N GLN A 111 7.75 -3.15 -14.05
CA GLN A 111 9.16 -2.88 -14.35
C GLN A 111 10.06 -3.36 -13.21
N LEU A 112 9.72 -2.99 -11.97
CA LEU A 112 10.47 -3.46 -10.80
C LEU A 112 10.41 -4.98 -10.64
N ALA A 113 9.25 -5.59 -10.82
CA ALA A 113 9.12 -7.05 -10.78
C ALA A 113 9.98 -7.74 -11.86
N SER A 114 10.06 -7.17 -13.07
CA SER A 114 10.95 -7.67 -14.12
C SER A 114 12.42 -7.57 -13.75
N ILE A 115 12.85 -6.49 -13.10
CA ILE A 115 14.22 -6.33 -12.61
C ILE A 115 14.56 -7.40 -11.58
N ILE A 116 13.66 -7.63 -10.60
CA ILE A 116 13.85 -8.65 -9.58
C ILE A 116 13.91 -10.04 -10.22
N ARG A 117 13.00 -10.35 -11.15
CA ARG A 117 12.95 -11.66 -11.83
C ARG A 117 14.23 -11.98 -12.62
N ASN A 118 14.89 -10.95 -13.15
CA ASN A 118 16.14 -11.09 -13.90
C ASN A 118 17.39 -11.03 -13.01
N SER A 119 17.24 -10.89 -11.68
CA SER A 119 18.35 -10.94 -10.74
C SER A 119 18.75 -12.39 -10.44
N PRO A 120 20.05 -12.73 -10.38
CA PRO A 120 20.48 -14.05 -9.93
C PRO A 120 20.34 -14.24 -8.42
N ASP A 121 20.31 -13.15 -7.65
CA ASP A 121 20.40 -13.17 -6.18
C ASP A 121 19.06 -12.92 -5.48
N LEU A 122 18.06 -12.44 -6.22
CA LEU A 122 16.75 -12.07 -5.68
C LEU A 122 15.64 -12.87 -6.34
N VAL A 123 14.56 -13.09 -5.59
CA VAL A 123 13.38 -13.81 -6.05
C VAL A 123 12.11 -13.10 -5.59
N LEU A 124 11.14 -12.96 -6.51
CA LEU A 124 9.80 -12.51 -6.14
C LEU A 124 9.14 -13.55 -5.23
N ARG A 125 8.47 -13.08 -4.17
CA ARG A 125 7.68 -13.96 -3.29
C ARG A 125 6.32 -14.32 -3.90
N ALA A 126 5.80 -13.44 -4.75
CA ALA A 126 4.63 -13.67 -5.59
C ALA A 126 4.69 -12.72 -6.80
N GLU A 127 4.04 -13.10 -7.89
CA GLU A 127 3.81 -12.17 -8.99
C GLU A 127 2.85 -11.05 -8.53
N PRO A 128 3.15 -9.78 -8.78
CA PRO A 128 2.32 -8.69 -8.30
C PRO A 128 1.01 -8.64 -9.09
N GLU A 129 -0.12 -8.93 -8.44
CA GLU A 129 -1.46 -8.77 -9.03
C GLU A 129 -1.97 -7.32 -8.97
N SER A 130 -1.33 -6.46 -8.17
CA SER A 130 -1.64 -5.02 -8.13
C SER A 130 -0.38 -4.15 -8.15
N THR A 131 -0.29 -3.14 -7.29
CA THR A 131 0.84 -2.20 -7.19
C THR A 131 1.72 -2.47 -5.96
N LEU A 132 1.67 -3.70 -5.46
CA LEU A 132 2.46 -4.17 -4.34
C LEU A 132 3.34 -5.31 -4.83
N LEU A 133 4.62 -5.31 -4.45
CA LEU A 133 5.49 -6.46 -4.67
C LEU A 133 6.28 -6.78 -3.40
N CYS A 134 6.68 -8.05 -3.30
CA CYS A 134 7.50 -8.55 -2.22
C CYS A 134 8.57 -9.46 -2.82
N PHE A 135 9.82 -9.30 -2.39
CA PHE A 135 10.94 -10.09 -2.88
C PHE A 135 11.90 -10.44 -1.74
N GLY A 136 12.67 -11.50 -1.91
CA GLY A 136 13.69 -11.90 -0.95
C GLY A 136 14.94 -12.43 -1.65
N ALA A 137 15.85 -13.01 -0.87
CA ALA A 137 17.03 -13.67 -1.42
C ALA A 137 16.66 -14.97 -2.13
N GLN A 138 17.31 -15.23 -3.25
CA GLN A 138 17.28 -16.51 -3.94
C GLN A 138 17.90 -17.61 -3.05
N ASP A 139 19.03 -17.30 -2.40
CA ASP A 139 19.65 -18.11 -1.36
C ASP A 139 19.78 -17.30 -0.06
N PRO A 140 18.89 -17.50 0.93
CA PRO A 140 18.94 -16.80 2.21
C PRO A 140 20.19 -17.09 3.04
N THR A 141 20.95 -18.15 2.74
CA THR A 141 22.22 -18.44 3.44
C THR A 141 23.38 -17.61 2.88
N ALA A 142 23.29 -17.20 1.62
CA ALA A 142 24.28 -16.37 0.95
C ALA A 142 23.97 -14.86 1.08
N LEU A 143 22.69 -14.48 1.03
CA LEU A 143 22.25 -13.09 1.03
C LEU A 143 21.24 -12.81 2.16
N ASN A 144 21.62 -11.95 3.09
CA ASN A 144 20.68 -11.38 4.07
C ASN A 144 19.99 -10.14 3.46
N VAL A 145 18.69 -10.24 3.19
CA VAL A 145 17.93 -9.15 2.56
C VAL A 145 17.72 -7.93 3.45
N PHE A 146 17.81 -8.07 4.77
CA PHE A 146 17.72 -6.91 5.65
C PHE A 146 18.99 -6.07 5.61
N ALA A 147 20.17 -6.70 5.42
CA ALA A 147 21.40 -5.97 5.13
C ALA A 147 21.30 -5.21 3.78
N VAL A 148 20.61 -5.77 2.79
CA VAL A 148 20.32 -5.05 1.53
C VAL A 148 19.47 -3.81 1.79
N ALA A 149 18.45 -3.91 2.66
CA ALA A 149 17.66 -2.75 3.06
C ALA A 149 18.46 -1.70 3.83
N ASP A 150 19.45 -2.11 4.63
CA ASP A 150 20.37 -1.18 5.31
C ASP A 150 21.32 -0.46 4.33
N GLU A 151 21.70 -1.09 3.22
CA GLU A 151 22.48 -0.43 2.17
C GLU A 151 21.61 0.49 1.31
N LEU A 152 20.38 0.08 0.99
CA LEU A 152 19.40 0.91 0.29
C LEU A 152 19.06 2.20 1.08
N SER A 153 18.95 2.11 2.41
CA SER A 153 18.65 3.28 3.25
C SER A 153 19.75 4.33 3.23
N LYS A 154 21.02 3.93 3.07
CA LYS A 154 22.16 4.85 2.88
C LYS A 154 22.07 5.61 1.56
N CYS A 155 21.37 5.04 0.57
CA CYS A 155 21.04 5.69 -0.70
C CYS A 155 19.72 6.50 -0.63
N GLY A 156 19.05 6.55 0.53
CA GLY A 156 17.78 7.26 0.73
C GLY A 156 16.54 6.43 0.40
N TRP A 157 16.67 5.13 0.16
CA TRP A 157 15.55 4.24 -0.12
C TRP A 157 15.06 3.52 1.14
N TYR A 158 13.79 3.70 1.46
CA TYR A 158 13.15 3.05 2.60
C TYR A 158 12.18 1.98 2.08
N VAL A 159 12.43 0.73 2.45
CA VAL A 159 11.62 -0.44 2.06
C VAL A 159 11.16 -1.19 3.30
N ASP A 160 9.95 -1.73 3.25
CA ASP A 160 9.37 -2.46 4.37
C ASP A 160 10.06 -3.81 4.51
N ARG A 161 10.38 -4.22 5.74
CA ARG A 161 11.02 -5.51 6.06
C ARG A 161 9.96 -6.45 6.64
N GLN A 162 9.89 -7.68 6.13
CA GLN A 162 8.86 -8.65 6.48
C GLN A 162 9.45 -10.02 6.79
N THR A 163 8.76 -10.79 7.63
CA THR A 163 9.06 -12.20 7.94
C THR A 163 7.76 -12.91 8.38
N PRO A 164 7.56 -14.22 8.14
CA PRO A 164 8.36 -15.15 7.33
C PRO A 164 7.80 -15.41 5.91
N PRO A 165 8.64 -15.75 4.90
CA PRO A 165 10.11 -15.72 4.94
C PRO A 165 10.65 -14.29 4.88
N ASP A 166 11.92 -14.12 5.23
CA ASP A 166 12.58 -12.81 5.20
C ASP A 166 12.49 -12.19 3.80
N SER A 167 11.98 -10.97 3.76
CA SER A 167 11.64 -10.29 2.51
C SER A 167 11.59 -8.78 2.66
N LEU A 168 11.73 -8.12 1.52
CA LEU A 168 11.53 -6.69 1.34
C LEU A 168 10.23 -6.47 0.57
N HIS A 169 9.42 -5.56 1.07
CA HIS A 169 8.13 -5.20 0.50
C HIS A 169 8.16 -3.76 -0.02
N CYS A 170 7.64 -3.58 -1.23
CA CYS A 170 7.48 -2.28 -1.85
C CYS A 170 6.00 -2.02 -2.12
N THR A 171 5.49 -0.96 -1.50
CA THR A 171 4.26 -0.31 -1.94
C THR A 171 4.59 0.66 -3.06
N VAL A 172 4.25 0.31 -4.30
CA VAL A 172 4.56 1.13 -5.46
C VAL A 172 3.43 2.12 -5.72
N ASN A 173 3.79 3.38 -5.93
CA ASN A 173 2.88 4.48 -6.18
C ASN A 173 3.33 5.22 -7.46
N ALA A 174 2.44 5.98 -8.09
CA ALA A 174 2.69 6.80 -9.27
C ALA A 174 3.91 7.72 -9.14
N ILE A 175 4.23 8.19 -7.93
CA ILE A 175 5.44 9.01 -7.68
C ILE A 175 6.75 8.25 -7.93
N HIS A 176 6.71 6.91 -8.01
CA HIS A 176 7.88 6.08 -8.29
C HIS A 176 8.09 5.80 -9.79
N HIS A 177 7.15 6.21 -10.67
CA HIS A 177 7.15 5.76 -12.07
C HIS A 177 8.43 6.09 -12.85
N ASP A 178 9.05 7.24 -12.57
CA ASP A 178 10.29 7.69 -13.20
C ASP A 178 11.53 7.42 -12.33
N LYS A 179 11.37 6.62 -11.26
CA LYS A 179 12.41 6.34 -10.26
C LYS A 179 12.87 4.88 -10.24
N ILE A 180 12.19 3.99 -10.96
CA ILE A 180 12.46 2.55 -10.92
C ILE A 180 13.89 2.22 -11.36
N ASP A 181 14.41 2.88 -12.40
CA ASP A 181 15.78 2.62 -12.86
C ASP A 181 16.85 3.06 -11.86
N TRP A 182 16.60 4.17 -11.12
CA TRP A 182 17.50 4.62 -10.05
C TRP A 182 17.47 3.64 -8.88
N PHE A 183 16.28 3.25 -8.44
CA PHE A 183 16.13 2.22 -7.41
C PHE A 183 16.81 0.91 -7.82
N ALA A 184 16.65 0.47 -9.07
CA ALA A 184 17.24 -0.76 -9.59
C ALA A 184 18.77 -0.73 -9.61
N LYS A 185 19.36 0.42 -9.93
CA LYS A 185 20.81 0.61 -9.88
C LYS A 185 21.31 0.46 -8.43
N ASP A 186 20.68 1.16 -7.50
CA ASP A 186 21.09 1.12 -6.09
C ASP A 186 20.85 -0.26 -5.47
N LEU A 187 19.73 -0.92 -5.80
CA LEU A 187 19.44 -2.29 -5.36
C LEU A 187 20.54 -3.27 -5.80
N ARG A 188 20.98 -3.21 -7.06
CA ARG A 188 22.06 -4.09 -7.55
C ARG A 188 23.37 -3.82 -6.80
N ASN A 189 23.75 -2.55 -6.64
CA ASN A 189 24.95 -2.18 -5.89
C ASN A 189 24.88 -2.63 -4.42
N SER A 190 23.71 -2.50 -3.79
CA SER A 190 23.47 -2.96 -2.42
C SER A 190 23.60 -4.48 -2.29
N VAL A 191 23.02 -5.24 -3.23
CA VAL A 191 23.15 -6.71 -3.26
C VAL A 191 24.61 -7.13 -3.44
N GLU A 192 25.32 -6.58 -4.42
CA GLU A 192 26.74 -6.86 -4.67
C GLU A 192 27.61 -6.59 -3.43
N LYS A 193 27.35 -5.45 -2.77
CA LYS A 193 28.07 -5.07 -1.56
C LYS A 193 27.81 -6.04 -0.41
N VAL A 194 26.56 -6.40 -0.14
CA VAL A 194 26.21 -7.34 0.93
C VAL A 194 26.82 -8.72 0.68
N LEU A 195 26.80 -9.21 -0.56
CA LEU A 195 27.44 -10.47 -0.93
C LEU A 195 28.96 -10.43 -0.71
N SER A 196 29.62 -9.35 -1.16
CA SER A 196 31.08 -9.21 -1.03
C SER A 196 31.55 -9.10 0.43
N GLN A 197 30.75 -8.46 1.29
CA GLN A 197 31.09 -8.21 2.69
C GLN A 197 30.49 -9.25 3.66
N ARG A 198 29.58 -10.10 3.17
CA ARG A 198 28.75 -11.01 3.98
C ARG A 198 28.06 -10.29 5.13
N SER A 199 27.54 -9.09 4.84
CA SER A 199 26.85 -8.26 5.82
C SER A 199 25.58 -8.94 6.32
N THR A 200 25.26 -8.73 7.59
CA THR A 200 24.03 -9.21 8.20
C THR A 200 23.18 -8.03 8.64
N GLY A 201 21.86 -8.21 8.63
CA GLY A 201 20.89 -7.23 9.05
C GLY A 201 19.68 -7.92 9.69
N ASN A 202 18.83 -7.12 10.33
CA ASN A 202 17.64 -7.61 11.04
C ASN A 202 16.38 -6.90 10.51
N VAL A 203 15.23 -7.52 10.73
CA VAL A 203 13.91 -6.99 10.34
C VAL A 203 13.62 -5.59 10.89
N GLY A 204 14.25 -5.21 12.00
CA GLY A 204 14.02 -3.91 12.66
C GLY A 204 12.59 -3.78 13.21
N ALA A 205 12.24 -2.59 13.70
CA ALA A 205 10.87 -2.29 14.10
C ALA A 205 10.12 -1.61 12.93
N TYR A 206 8.83 -1.93 12.77
CA TYR A 206 7.97 -1.20 11.84
C TYR A 206 7.64 0.18 12.44
N GLY A 207 8.31 1.23 11.96
CA GLY A 207 8.12 2.61 12.39
C GLY A 207 9.42 3.29 12.80
N THR A 208 9.46 4.62 12.67
CA THR A 208 10.54 5.47 13.18
C THR A 208 10.46 5.51 14.70
N VAL A 209 10.99 4.47 15.34
CA VAL A 209 11.26 4.46 16.79
C VAL A 209 12.76 4.65 16.97
N GLU A 210 13.26 5.78 16.47
CA GLU A 210 14.56 6.36 16.81
C GLU A 210 14.35 7.84 17.15
#